data_AF-A0A0R0LYG4-F1
#
_entry.id   AF-A0A0R0LYG4-F1
#
_cell.length_a   1.000
_cell.length_b   1.000
_cell.length_c   1.000
_cell.angle_alpha   90.00
_cell.angle_beta   90.00
_cell.angle_gamma   90.00
#
_symmetry.space_group_name_H-M   'P 1'
#
loop_
_entity.id
_entity.type
_entity.pdbx_description
1 polymer ?
#
loop_
_entity_poly.entity_id
_entity_poly.type
_entity_poly.pdbx_seq_one_letter_code
_entity_poly.pdbx_strand_id
1 'polypeptide(L)'
;MDLRLPFLSSKNEKLILVKKAVQKLENMLFLTRIKENKLPSQQKTRPVLLLKPEKLLFRRYPSLFDYKICIRPFSHLFLFNLAHHYEIISFVPGTRNEQKFIYDHLDPYGCISYRLNNEQIDLNRNYDNLIVIQTEENQWGEKFKKNLLNVQEWNGKKDEKLFLLDQFLSNLLFVDQSTWSRTIDSYKDLPFFECYNHVQKRIFHSRNFFFSNYDNFMKKVRDEKVREFEDAQIVMNEQLLKEKAMSNWITPIIGFLKTLIA
;
A
#
# COMPACT_ATOMS: atom_id res chain seq x y z
N MET A 1 -28.11 10.65 39.92
CA MET A 1 -27.67 9.97 38.68
C MET A 1 -26.17 10.19 38.59
N ASP A 2 -25.40 9.25 39.12
CA ASP A 2 -23.93 9.33 39.19
C ASP A 2 -23.32 8.87 37.85
N LEU A 3 -22.71 9.80 37.12
CA LEU A 3 -21.85 9.50 35.98
C LEU A 3 -20.48 9.04 36.51
N ARG A 4 -20.34 7.74 36.76
CA ARG A 4 -19.02 7.13 36.93
C ARG A 4 -18.45 6.77 35.56
N LEU A 5 -17.48 7.55 35.09
CA LEU A 5 -16.60 7.18 34.01
C LEU A 5 -15.87 5.86 34.36
N PRO A 6 -15.71 4.92 33.42
CA PRO A 6 -14.92 3.73 33.67
C PRO A 6 -13.44 4.12 33.70
N PHE A 7 -12.86 4.12 34.91
CA PHE A 7 -11.42 4.09 35.12
C PHE A 7 -10.89 2.75 34.58
N LEU A 8 -10.54 2.71 33.30
CA LEU A 8 -9.70 1.64 32.76
C LEU A 8 -8.31 1.82 33.38
N SER A 9 -7.98 0.89 34.28
CA SER A 9 -6.69 0.79 34.96
C SER A 9 -5.52 0.95 33.98
N SER A 10 -4.66 1.94 34.22
CA SER A 10 -3.46 2.25 33.41
C SER A 10 -2.49 1.07 33.24
N LYS A 11 -2.63 0.02 34.05
CA LYS A 11 -1.88 -1.24 33.88
C LYS A 11 -2.34 -2.04 32.66
N ASN A 12 -3.62 -2.01 32.31
CA ASN A 12 -4.15 -2.74 31.15
C ASN A 12 -3.76 -2.08 29.83
N GLU A 13 -3.73 -0.75 29.77
CA GLU A 13 -3.25 -0.02 28.59
C GLU A 13 -1.75 -0.25 28.36
N LYS A 14 -0.94 -0.20 29.43
CA LYS A 14 0.49 -0.54 29.36
C LYS A 14 0.71 -1.98 28.90
N LEU A 15 -0.10 -2.93 29.35
CA LEU A 15 0.00 -4.33 28.92
C LEU A 15 -0.37 -4.51 27.43
N ILE A 16 -1.39 -3.80 26.95
CA ILE A 16 -1.79 -3.79 25.53
C ILE A 16 -0.68 -3.16 24.67
N LEU A 17 -0.07 -2.08 25.14
CA LEU A 17 1.06 -1.41 24.48
C LEU A 17 2.30 -2.30 24.41
N VAL A 18 2.64 -3.00 25.50
CA VAL A 18 3.74 -3.98 25.52
C VAL A 18 3.45 -5.13 24.55
N LYS A 19 2.22 -5.65 24.50
CA LYS A 19 1.84 -6.70 23.54
C LYS A 19 1.97 -6.22 22.09
N LYS A 20 1.54 -5.00 21.76
CA LYS A 20 1.70 -4.42 20.41
C LYS A 20 3.16 -4.20 20.05
N ALA A 21 3.99 -3.74 20.99
CA ALA A 21 5.42 -3.55 20.78
C ALA A 21 6.17 -4.88 20.59
N VAL A 22 5.82 -5.91 21.37
CA VAL A 22 6.34 -7.27 21.21
C VAL A 22 5.92 -7.84 19.86
N GLN A 23 4.66 -7.71 19.45
CA GLN A 23 4.19 -8.15 18.13
C GLN A 23 4.93 -7.42 16.98
N LYS A 24 5.20 -6.13 17.12
CA LYS A 24 5.96 -5.33 16.14
C LYS A 24 7.43 -5.74 16.08
N LEU A 25 8.04 -6.06 17.23
CA LEU A 25 9.39 -6.62 17.34
C LEU A 25 9.48 -8.04 16.78
N GLU A 26 8.48 -8.88 17.02
CA GLU A 26 8.36 -10.21 16.42
C GLU A 26 8.25 -10.10 14.91
N ASN A 27 7.44 -9.18 14.38
CA ASN A 27 7.35 -8.94 12.94
C ASN A 27 8.67 -8.40 12.35
N MET A 28 9.41 -7.54 13.07
CA MET A 28 10.74 -7.07 12.65
C MET A 28 11.82 -8.17 12.73
N LEU A 29 11.78 -9.03 13.75
CA LEU A 29 12.68 -10.17 13.91
C LEU A 29 12.34 -11.29 12.93
N PHE A 30 11.07 -11.42 12.52
CA PHE A 30 10.61 -12.34 11.48
C PHE A 30 11.14 -11.95 10.11
N LEU A 31 11.23 -10.65 9.81
CA LEU A 31 11.95 -10.16 8.61
C LEU A 31 13.45 -10.52 8.61
N THR A 32 14.02 -10.87 9.77
CA THR A 32 15.40 -11.37 9.89
C THR A 32 15.49 -12.91 9.90
N ARG A 33 14.34 -13.62 9.88
CA ARG A 33 14.22 -15.08 9.93
C ARG A 33 13.35 -15.65 8.81
N ILE A 34 13.39 -15.04 7.62
CA ILE A 34 12.99 -15.73 6.38
C ILE A 34 14.08 -16.77 6.06
N LYS A 35 14.15 -17.84 6.88
CA LYS A 35 14.99 -19.02 6.63
C LYS A 35 14.43 -19.86 5.47
N GLU A 36 13.13 -19.72 5.21
CA GLU A 36 12.43 -20.31 4.08
C GLU A 36 12.18 -19.18 3.07
N ASN A 37 12.50 -19.35 1.79
CA ASN A 37 12.25 -18.36 0.71
C ASN A 37 10.74 -18.19 0.42
N LYS A 38 9.94 -17.93 1.45
CA LYS A 38 8.47 -18.00 1.42
C LYS A 38 7.86 -17.00 2.41
N LEU A 39 6.82 -16.29 1.97
CA LEU A 39 6.05 -15.41 2.87
C LEU A 39 5.18 -16.22 3.84
N PRO A 40 4.94 -15.70 5.06
CA PRO A 40 4.04 -16.34 5.99
C PRO A 40 2.62 -16.39 5.42
N SER A 41 1.83 -17.37 5.82
CA SER A 41 0.42 -17.49 5.40
C SER A 41 -0.38 -16.27 5.84
N GLN A 42 -1.41 -15.92 5.07
CA GLN A 42 -2.33 -14.84 5.44
C GLN A 42 -3.07 -15.19 6.73
N GLN A 43 -3.15 -14.23 7.66
CA GLN A 43 -4.03 -14.36 8.83
C GLN A 43 -5.51 -14.24 8.46
N LYS A 44 -5.80 -13.45 7.42
CA LYS A 44 -7.13 -13.28 6.83
C LYS A 44 -6.98 -13.31 5.32
N THR A 45 -7.76 -14.13 4.64
CA THR A 45 -7.73 -14.22 3.17
C THR A 45 -8.16 -12.88 2.59
N ARG A 46 -7.23 -12.19 1.92
CA ARG A 46 -7.47 -10.94 1.21
C ARG A 46 -6.90 -11.03 -0.20
N PRO A 47 -7.50 -10.34 -1.16
CA PRO A 47 -6.87 -10.08 -2.45
C PRO A 47 -5.46 -9.52 -2.29
N VAL A 48 -4.56 -9.91 -3.18
CA VAL A 48 -3.14 -9.56 -3.11
C VAL A 48 -2.81 -8.65 -4.28
N LEU A 49 -2.19 -7.52 -3.96
CA LEU A 49 -1.65 -6.60 -4.96
C LEU A 49 -0.13 -6.65 -4.91
N LEU A 50 0.49 -7.19 -5.95
CA LEU A 50 1.94 -7.15 -6.14
C LEU A 50 2.29 -5.98 -7.06
N LEU A 51 3.22 -5.13 -6.63
CA LEU A 51 3.69 -4.00 -7.43
C LEU A 51 5.18 -3.74 -7.26
N LYS A 52 5.79 -3.20 -8.32
CA LYS A 52 7.07 -2.48 -8.25
C LYS A 52 6.74 -0.99 -8.20
N PRO A 53 7.02 -0.29 -7.11
CA PRO A 53 6.58 1.10 -6.94
C PRO A 53 7.40 2.10 -7.76
N GLU A 54 8.61 1.74 -8.18
CA GLU A 54 9.40 2.59 -9.09
C GLU A 54 8.72 2.68 -10.46
N LYS A 55 8.67 3.89 -11.04
CA LYS A 55 7.91 4.27 -12.24
C LYS A 55 6.39 4.11 -12.14
N LEU A 56 5.85 3.60 -11.04
CA LEU A 56 4.40 3.59 -10.76
C LEU A 56 4.01 4.67 -9.75
N LEU A 57 4.63 4.65 -8.57
CA LEU A 57 4.36 5.50 -7.41
C LEU A 57 5.48 6.52 -7.14
N PHE A 58 6.70 6.25 -7.59
CA PHE A 58 7.79 7.22 -7.49
C PHE A 58 8.79 7.07 -8.64
N ARG A 59 9.66 8.07 -8.81
CA ARG A 59 10.83 7.99 -9.69
C ARG A 59 12.10 8.40 -8.96
N ARG A 60 13.20 7.73 -9.30
CA ARG A 60 14.55 8.11 -8.88
C ARG A 60 15.15 9.06 -9.91
N TYR A 61 15.81 10.10 -9.43
CA TYR A 61 16.58 11.03 -10.25
C TYR A 61 18.03 11.05 -9.74
N PRO A 62 19.03 10.96 -10.61
CA PRO A 62 20.42 11.12 -10.20
C PRO A 62 20.63 12.52 -9.61
N SER A 63 21.44 12.60 -8.55
CA SER A 63 21.89 13.83 -7.90
C SER A 63 23.40 13.75 -7.69
N LEU A 64 24.06 14.89 -7.47
CA LEU A 64 25.53 14.99 -7.41
C LEU A 64 26.19 14.06 -6.37
N PHE A 65 25.48 13.68 -5.30
CA PHE A 65 26.01 12.87 -4.20
C PHE A 65 25.14 11.67 -3.83
N ASP A 66 23.97 11.51 -4.46
CA ASP A 66 23.00 10.44 -4.15
C ASP A 66 21.89 10.38 -5.24
N TYR A 67 20.74 9.76 -4.94
CA TYR A 67 19.51 9.89 -5.72
C TYR A 67 18.46 10.73 -4.98
N LYS A 68 17.69 11.51 -5.73
CA LYS A 68 16.45 12.12 -5.24
C LYS A 68 15.27 11.25 -5.65
N ILE A 69 14.30 11.10 -4.77
CA ILE A 69 13.03 10.47 -5.12
C ILE A 69 11.95 11.54 -5.30
N CYS A 70 11.16 11.40 -6.35
CA CYS A 70 9.93 12.17 -6.54
C CYS A 70 8.76 11.21 -6.36
N ILE A 71 7.87 11.50 -5.42
CA ILE A 71 6.64 10.72 -5.19
C ILE A 71 5.56 11.22 -6.16
N ARG A 72 4.89 10.28 -6.84
CA ARG A 72 3.77 10.59 -7.73
C ARG A 72 2.61 11.14 -6.91
N PRO A 73 1.90 12.19 -7.40
CA PRO A 73 0.68 12.65 -6.75
C PRO A 73 -0.29 11.51 -6.46
N PHE A 74 -0.96 11.57 -5.32
CA PHE A 74 -1.89 10.56 -4.82
C PHE A 74 -1.29 9.21 -4.41
N SER A 75 0.03 9.03 -4.38
CA SER A 75 0.62 7.74 -3.96
C SER A 75 0.27 7.32 -2.53
N HIS A 76 0.29 8.26 -1.58
CA HIS A 76 -0.07 7.97 -0.19
C HIS A 76 -1.56 7.62 -0.06
N LEU A 77 -2.43 8.39 -0.71
CA LEU A 77 -3.87 8.11 -0.79
C LEU A 77 -4.14 6.74 -1.42
N PHE A 78 -3.49 6.43 -2.54
CA PHE A 78 -3.59 5.15 -3.25
C PHE A 78 -3.22 3.98 -2.35
N LEU A 79 -2.08 4.05 -1.66
CA LEU A 79 -1.65 3.01 -0.72
C LEU A 79 -2.60 2.90 0.47
N PHE A 80 -3.04 4.03 1.03
CA PHE A 80 -3.96 4.07 2.15
C PHE A 80 -5.29 3.39 1.82
N ASN A 81 -5.94 3.78 0.71
CA ASN A 81 -7.21 3.21 0.29
C ASN A 81 -7.10 1.70 0.07
N LEU A 82 -6.08 1.27 -0.69
CA LEU A 82 -5.95 -0.13 -1.04
C LEU A 82 -5.55 -1.02 0.15
N ALA A 83 -4.80 -0.51 1.13
CA ALA A 83 -4.40 -1.30 2.31
C ALA A 83 -5.58 -1.77 3.18
N HIS A 84 -6.75 -1.13 3.06
CA HIS A 84 -7.97 -1.57 3.74
C HIS A 84 -8.51 -2.88 3.18
N HIS A 85 -8.32 -3.12 1.88
CA HIS A 85 -8.96 -4.22 1.15
C HIS A 85 -7.97 -5.25 0.60
N TYR A 86 -6.77 -4.81 0.24
CA TYR A 86 -5.71 -5.62 -0.33
C TYR A 86 -4.60 -5.88 0.68
N GLU A 87 -3.97 -7.04 0.55
CA GLU A 87 -2.61 -7.22 1.03
C GLU A 87 -1.65 -6.69 -0.04
N ILE A 88 -0.94 -5.61 0.27
CA ILE A 88 -0.01 -4.98 -0.66
C ILE A 88 1.39 -5.55 -0.45
N ILE A 89 1.93 -6.14 -1.51
CA ILE A 89 3.30 -6.64 -1.59
C ILE A 89 4.07 -5.74 -2.55
N SER A 90 5.13 -5.13 -2.05
CA SER A 90 5.98 -4.24 -2.83
C SER A 90 7.33 -4.89 -3.08
N PHE A 91 7.80 -4.82 -4.31
CA PHE A 91 9.15 -5.23 -4.68
C PHE A 91 10.00 -4.02 -5.04
N VAL A 92 11.11 -3.79 -4.31
CA VAL A 92 12.08 -2.75 -4.61
C VAL A 92 13.48 -3.35 -4.56
N PRO A 93 14.19 -3.46 -5.71
CA PRO A 93 15.57 -3.90 -5.70
C PRO A 93 16.47 -2.82 -5.09
N GLY A 94 17.52 -3.26 -4.41
CA GLY A 94 18.54 -2.39 -3.80
C GLY A 94 18.99 -2.88 -2.43
N THR A 95 19.88 -2.11 -1.82
CA THR A 95 20.37 -2.31 -0.47
C THR A 95 19.29 -2.03 0.56
N ARG A 96 19.47 -2.55 1.78
CA ARG A 96 18.56 -2.30 2.91
C ARG A 96 18.40 -0.81 3.23
N ASN A 97 19.48 -0.03 3.10
CA ASN A 97 19.47 1.40 3.38
C ASN A 97 18.66 2.16 2.33
N GLU A 98 18.83 1.82 1.06
CA GLU A 98 18.06 2.45 -0.03
C GLU A 98 16.58 2.13 0.09
N GLN A 99 16.23 0.86 0.36
CA GLN A 99 14.84 0.48 0.57
C GLN A 99 14.25 1.21 1.77
N LYS A 100 14.97 1.30 2.88
CA LYS A 100 14.53 2.05 4.06
C LYS A 100 14.24 3.51 3.68
N PHE A 101 15.19 4.18 3.03
CA PHE A 101 15.01 5.56 2.57
C PHE A 101 13.77 5.71 1.68
N ILE A 102 13.58 4.83 0.70
CA ILE A 102 12.42 4.87 -0.20
C ILE A 102 11.12 4.71 0.57
N TYR A 103 11.01 3.69 1.42
CA TYR A 103 9.78 3.39 2.11
C TYR A 103 9.46 4.40 3.23
N ASP A 104 10.47 5.03 3.83
CA ASP A 104 10.26 6.11 4.80
C ASP A 104 9.52 7.31 4.16
N HIS A 105 9.64 7.50 2.84
CA HIS A 105 8.95 8.55 2.09
C HIS A 105 7.70 8.06 1.35
N LEU A 106 7.75 6.86 0.78
CA LEU A 106 6.65 6.29 -0.02
C LEU A 106 5.53 5.75 0.86
N ASP A 107 5.86 5.10 1.97
CA ASP A 107 4.91 4.38 2.83
C ASP A 107 5.12 4.75 4.32
N PRO A 108 4.93 6.03 4.69
CA PRO A 108 5.15 6.49 6.06
C PRO A 108 4.15 5.91 7.07
N TYR A 109 3.01 5.40 6.60
CA TYR A 109 1.93 4.86 7.43
C TYR A 109 1.93 3.32 7.52
N GLY A 110 2.83 2.63 6.82
CA GLY A 110 2.93 1.17 6.85
C GLY A 110 1.77 0.45 6.16
N CYS A 111 1.25 1.03 5.08
CA CYS A 111 0.21 0.47 4.22
C CYS A 111 0.71 -0.77 3.45
N ILE A 112 2.00 -0.85 3.16
CA ILE A 112 2.60 -2.00 2.46
C ILE A 112 2.84 -3.14 3.46
N SER A 113 2.21 -4.29 3.23
CA SER A 113 2.27 -5.44 4.12
C SER A 113 3.63 -6.15 4.07
N TYR A 114 4.19 -6.33 2.87
CA TYR A 114 5.48 -6.98 2.67
C TYR A 114 6.35 -6.20 1.67
N ARG A 115 7.64 -6.06 2.01
CA ARG A 115 8.65 -5.36 1.22
C ARG A 115 9.71 -6.37 0.80
N LEU A 116 9.74 -6.70 -0.48
CA LEU A 116 10.60 -7.72 -1.06
C LEU A 116 11.78 -7.08 -1.77
N ASN A 117 12.94 -7.73 -1.64
CA ASN A 117 14.17 -7.37 -2.33
C ASN A 117 14.63 -8.45 -3.33
N ASN A 118 13.94 -9.59 -3.36
CA ASN A 118 14.18 -10.71 -4.28
C ASN A 118 12.86 -11.22 -4.86
N GLU A 119 12.78 -11.33 -6.18
CA GLU A 119 11.60 -11.81 -6.93
C GLU A 119 11.38 -13.33 -6.82
N GLN A 120 12.41 -14.06 -6.39
CA GLN A 120 12.37 -15.51 -6.20
C GLN A 120 11.61 -15.95 -4.94
N ILE A 121 11.16 -15.00 -4.11
CA ILE A 121 10.36 -15.31 -2.91
C ILE A 121 9.02 -15.92 -3.33
N ASP A 122 8.69 -17.08 -2.76
CA ASP A 122 7.34 -17.66 -2.86
C ASP A 122 6.38 -16.78 -2.06
N LEU A 123 5.39 -16.21 -2.75
CA LEU A 123 4.40 -15.35 -2.10
C LEU A 123 3.51 -16.13 -1.12
N ASN A 124 3.40 -17.46 -1.23
CA ASN A 124 2.49 -18.26 -0.43
C ASN A 124 1.05 -17.70 -0.46
N ARG A 125 0.58 -17.31 -1.65
CA ARG A 125 -0.75 -16.73 -1.88
C ARG A 125 -1.45 -17.54 -2.95
N ASN A 126 -2.78 -17.50 -2.94
CA ASN A 126 -3.57 -17.99 -4.06
C ASN A 126 -3.45 -17.00 -5.24
N TYR A 127 -3.02 -17.49 -6.41
CA TYR A 127 -2.82 -16.67 -7.60
C TYR A 127 -4.14 -16.27 -8.25
N ASP A 128 -5.25 -16.95 -7.96
CA ASP A 128 -6.58 -16.52 -8.43
C ASP A 128 -6.98 -15.15 -7.86
N ASN A 129 -6.39 -14.76 -6.74
CA ASN A 129 -6.63 -13.49 -6.04
C ASN A 129 -5.45 -12.52 -6.13
N LEU A 130 -4.50 -12.81 -7.00
CA LEU A 130 -3.32 -11.99 -7.20
C LEU A 130 -3.55 -11.05 -8.37
N ILE A 131 -3.23 -9.77 -8.15
CA ILE A 131 -3.12 -8.76 -9.19
C ILE A 131 -1.67 -8.29 -9.18
N VAL A 132 -1.04 -8.29 -10.35
CA VAL A 132 0.35 -7.88 -10.52
C VAL A 132 0.37 -6.66 -11.42
N ILE A 133 0.80 -5.51 -10.88
CA ILE A 133 0.92 -4.28 -11.67
C ILE A 133 2.23 -4.29 -12.43
N GLN A 134 2.16 -4.16 -13.74
CA GLN A 134 3.30 -4.11 -14.64
C GLN A 134 3.38 -2.75 -15.33
N THR A 135 4.55 -2.11 -15.25
CA THR A 135 4.83 -0.85 -15.94
C THR A 135 5.83 -1.00 -17.08
N GLU A 136 6.60 -2.09 -17.10
CA GLU A 136 7.63 -2.40 -18.09
C GLU A 136 7.41 -3.79 -18.69
N GLU A 137 7.77 -3.97 -19.96
CA GLU A 137 7.77 -5.31 -20.57
C GLU A 137 8.73 -6.25 -19.83
N ASN A 138 8.31 -7.50 -19.66
CA ASN A 138 9.09 -8.56 -19.00
C ASN A 138 9.55 -8.21 -17.57
N GLN A 139 8.89 -7.25 -16.91
CA GLN A 139 9.17 -6.88 -15.51
C GLN A 139 8.96 -8.06 -14.54
N TRP A 140 8.09 -8.99 -14.90
CA TRP A 140 7.68 -10.11 -14.06
C TRP A 140 7.85 -11.42 -14.81
N GLY A 141 8.27 -12.47 -14.09
CA GLY A 141 8.42 -13.81 -14.66
C GLY A 141 7.11 -14.47 -15.07
N GLU A 142 7.19 -15.51 -15.92
CA GLU A 142 6.05 -16.22 -16.52
C GLU A 142 4.97 -16.68 -15.52
N LYS A 143 5.35 -16.96 -14.26
CA LYS A 143 4.42 -17.37 -13.19
C LYS A 143 3.30 -16.34 -12.93
N PHE A 144 3.50 -15.08 -13.29
CA PHE A 144 2.54 -13.99 -13.05
C PHE A 144 1.71 -13.60 -14.27
N LYS A 145 1.96 -14.21 -15.44
CA LYS A 145 1.44 -13.77 -16.75
C LYS A 145 -0.08 -13.63 -16.85
N LYS A 146 -0.83 -14.44 -16.09
CA LYS A 146 -2.31 -14.43 -16.06
C LYS A 146 -2.91 -13.35 -15.15
N ASN A 147 -2.06 -12.70 -14.36
CA ASN A 147 -2.43 -11.74 -13.32
C ASN A 147 -1.91 -10.33 -13.61
N LEU A 148 -1.30 -10.13 -14.78
CA LEU A 148 -0.66 -8.87 -15.16
C LEU A 148 -1.69 -7.83 -15.57
N LEU A 149 -1.70 -6.71 -14.86
CA LEU A 149 -2.33 -5.48 -15.31
C LEU A 149 -1.24 -4.53 -15.81
N ASN A 150 -1.17 -4.37 -17.13
CA ASN A 150 -0.24 -3.44 -17.76
C ASN A 150 -0.75 -2.00 -17.59
N VAL A 151 0.04 -1.14 -16.98
CA VAL A 151 -0.25 0.29 -16.81
C VAL A 151 0.94 1.12 -17.28
N GLN A 152 0.67 2.28 -17.86
CA GLN A 152 1.75 3.12 -18.38
C GLN A 152 2.65 3.65 -17.27
N GLU A 153 3.96 3.67 -17.52
CA GLU A 153 4.93 4.31 -16.64
C GLU A 153 4.55 5.76 -16.34
N TRP A 154 4.73 6.14 -15.09
CA TRP A 154 4.68 7.53 -14.68
C TRP A 154 5.93 8.26 -15.18
N ASN A 155 5.75 9.37 -15.88
CA ASN A 155 6.84 10.13 -16.45
C ASN A 155 7.49 11.16 -15.50
N GLY A 156 6.97 11.30 -14.26
CA GLY A 156 7.45 12.28 -13.28
C GLY A 156 6.65 13.59 -13.24
N LYS A 157 5.72 13.82 -14.18
CA LYS A 157 4.85 15.00 -14.19
C LYS A 157 3.63 14.80 -13.31
N LYS A 158 3.03 15.88 -12.81
CA LYS A 158 1.76 15.76 -12.07
C LYS A 158 0.67 15.16 -12.95
N ASP A 159 -0.01 14.13 -12.46
CA ASP A 159 -1.17 13.52 -13.09
C ASP A 159 -2.14 12.98 -12.04
N GLU A 160 -3.33 12.56 -12.49
CA GLU A 160 -4.38 11.97 -11.66
C GLU A 160 -4.58 10.48 -11.98
N LYS A 161 -3.65 9.85 -12.71
CA LYS A 161 -3.82 8.50 -13.24
C LYS A 161 -3.85 7.44 -12.13
N LEU A 162 -3.15 7.65 -11.00
CA LEU A 162 -3.27 6.76 -9.84
C LEU A 162 -4.68 6.72 -9.26
N PHE A 163 -5.46 7.80 -9.37
CA PHE A 163 -6.85 7.81 -8.92
C PHE A 163 -7.73 6.88 -9.78
N LEU A 164 -7.50 6.83 -11.09
CA LEU A 164 -8.18 5.89 -11.98
C LEU A 164 -7.81 4.44 -11.64
N LEU A 165 -6.53 4.17 -11.36
CA LEU A 165 -6.10 2.84 -10.93
C LEU A 165 -6.71 2.42 -9.59
N ASP A 166 -6.74 3.33 -8.61
CA ASP A 166 -7.42 3.13 -7.31
C ASP A 166 -8.88 2.73 -7.51
N GLN A 167 -9.61 3.44 -8.36
CA GLN A 167 -11.00 3.13 -8.66
C GLN A 167 -11.17 1.81 -9.40
N PHE A 168 -10.30 1.48 -10.34
CA PHE A 168 -10.34 0.19 -11.02
C PHE A 168 -10.20 -0.97 -10.02
N LEU A 169 -9.17 -0.92 -9.17
CA LEU A 169 -8.91 -1.94 -8.17
C LEU A 169 -10.06 -2.00 -7.15
N SER A 170 -10.53 -0.85 -6.67
CA SER A 170 -11.68 -0.79 -5.75
C SER A 170 -12.94 -1.41 -6.37
N ASN A 171 -13.22 -1.13 -7.65
CA ASN A 171 -14.39 -1.68 -8.34
C ASN A 171 -14.27 -3.19 -8.57
N LEU A 172 -13.06 -3.70 -8.78
CA LEU A 172 -12.81 -5.12 -8.97
C LEU A 172 -13.23 -5.95 -7.74
N LEU A 173 -13.18 -5.36 -6.53
CA LEU A 173 -13.68 -6.00 -5.29
C LEU A 173 -15.18 -6.32 -5.32
N PHE A 174 -15.95 -5.63 -6.16
CA PHE A 174 -17.40 -5.83 -6.31
C PHE A 174 -17.74 -6.70 -7.53
N VAL A 175 -16.73 -7.16 -8.27
CA VAL A 175 -16.87 -8.09 -9.38
C VAL A 175 -16.61 -9.50 -8.86
N ASP A 176 -17.35 -10.49 -9.38
CA ASP A 176 -17.15 -11.90 -9.02
C ASP A 176 -15.69 -12.31 -9.22
N GLN A 177 -15.09 -12.87 -8.16
CA GLN A 177 -13.68 -13.27 -8.12
C GLN A 177 -13.28 -14.17 -9.30
N SER A 178 -14.17 -15.07 -9.73
CA SER A 178 -13.98 -15.96 -10.88
C SER A 178 -13.79 -15.22 -12.22
N THR A 179 -14.16 -13.95 -12.29
CA THR A 179 -14.07 -13.12 -13.49
C THR A 179 -12.93 -12.12 -13.45
N TRP A 180 -12.21 -11.98 -12.33
CA TRP A 180 -11.12 -11.00 -12.18
C TRP A 180 -10.05 -11.12 -13.26
N SER A 181 -9.56 -12.35 -13.50
CA SER A 181 -8.56 -12.60 -14.54
C SER A 181 -9.07 -12.17 -15.92
N ARG A 182 -10.34 -12.44 -16.25
CA ARG A 182 -10.94 -11.98 -17.52
C ARG A 182 -11.07 -10.45 -17.58
N THR A 183 -11.45 -9.82 -16.48
CA THR A 183 -11.53 -8.35 -16.39
C THR A 183 -10.16 -7.72 -16.58
N ILE A 184 -9.11 -8.24 -15.93
CA ILE A 184 -7.73 -7.77 -16.09
C ILE A 184 -7.24 -8.01 -17.53
N ASP A 185 -7.45 -9.22 -18.06
CA ASP A 185 -7.03 -9.60 -19.43
C ASP A 185 -7.67 -8.69 -20.50
N SER A 186 -8.87 -8.15 -20.26
CA SER A 186 -9.52 -7.22 -21.19
C SER A 186 -8.75 -5.91 -21.42
N TYR A 187 -7.76 -5.59 -20.58
CA TYR A 187 -6.90 -4.40 -20.70
C TYR A 187 -5.46 -4.72 -21.13
N LYS A 188 -5.10 -5.99 -21.33
CA LYS A 188 -3.70 -6.45 -21.44
C LYS A 188 -2.86 -5.70 -22.47
N ASP A 189 -3.43 -5.42 -23.63
CA ASP A 189 -2.73 -4.79 -24.77
C ASP A 189 -3.28 -3.39 -25.09
N LEU A 190 -3.91 -2.76 -24.10
CA LEU A 190 -4.59 -1.47 -24.25
C LEU A 190 -3.93 -0.37 -23.40
N PRO A 191 -4.05 0.90 -23.80
CA PRO A 191 -3.66 2.02 -22.95
C PRO A 191 -4.62 2.11 -21.75
N PHE A 192 -4.27 1.44 -20.66
CA PHE A 192 -5.16 1.17 -19.51
C PHE A 192 -5.92 2.40 -19.04
N PHE A 193 -5.23 3.51 -18.75
CA PHE A 193 -5.87 4.70 -18.17
C PHE A 193 -6.92 5.32 -19.10
N GLU A 194 -6.63 5.37 -20.39
CA GLU A 194 -7.49 5.93 -21.42
C GLU A 194 -8.71 5.03 -21.64
N CYS A 195 -8.49 3.71 -21.74
CA CYS A 195 -9.55 2.72 -21.89
C CYS A 195 -10.47 2.67 -20.67
N TYR A 196 -9.92 2.64 -19.46
CA TYR A 196 -10.73 2.58 -18.25
C TYR A 196 -11.55 3.86 -18.02
N ASN A 197 -10.96 5.03 -18.27
CA ASN A 197 -11.71 6.29 -18.22
C ASN A 197 -12.88 6.31 -19.22
N HIS A 198 -12.70 5.75 -20.42
CA HIS A 198 -13.79 5.61 -21.39
C HIS A 198 -14.91 4.69 -20.86
N VAL A 199 -14.55 3.54 -20.26
CA VAL A 199 -15.51 2.62 -19.64
C VAL A 199 -16.30 3.31 -18.53
N GLN A 200 -15.62 4.04 -17.63
CA GLN A 200 -16.27 4.77 -16.55
C GLN A 200 -17.22 5.86 -17.07
N LYS A 201 -16.80 6.65 -18.06
CA LYS A 201 -17.65 7.65 -18.71
C LYS A 201 -18.91 7.03 -19.31
N ARG A 202 -18.75 5.90 -20.02
CA ARG A 202 -19.87 5.18 -20.62
C ARG A 202 -20.87 4.68 -19.57
N ILE A 203 -20.38 4.07 -18.49
CA ILE A 203 -21.22 3.59 -17.37
C ILE A 203 -21.92 4.76 -16.68
N PHE A 204 -21.22 5.88 -16.47
CA PHE A 204 -21.80 7.06 -15.87
C PHE A 204 -22.96 7.60 -16.69
N HIS A 205 -22.78 7.80 -17.99
CA HIS A 205 -23.83 8.32 -18.87
C HIS A 205 -25.01 7.34 -19.02
N SER A 206 -24.76 6.02 -19.02
CA SER A 206 -25.85 5.05 -19.06
C SER A 206 -26.71 5.04 -17.79
N ARG A 207 -26.14 5.39 -16.64
CA ARG A 207 -26.85 5.41 -15.35
C ARG A 207 -27.42 6.79 -15.00
N ASN A 208 -26.81 7.86 -15.50
CA ASN A 208 -27.13 9.24 -15.17
C ASN A 208 -27.56 9.99 -16.42
N PHE A 209 -28.56 9.47 -17.13
CA PHE A 209 -29.00 10.01 -18.42
C PHE A 209 -29.31 11.53 -18.38
N PHE A 210 -29.78 12.03 -17.24
CA PHE A 210 -30.13 13.45 -17.03
C PHE A 210 -28.98 14.31 -16.45
N PHE A 211 -27.86 13.73 -16.04
CA PHE A 211 -26.71 14.46 -15.52
C PHE A 211 -25.51 14.32 -16.46
N SER A 212 -25.11 15.42 -17.11
CA SER A 212 -24.13 15.38 -18.19
C SER A 212 -22.67 15.56 -17.75
N ASN A 213 -22.40 15.93 -16.50
CA ASN A 213 -21.06 16.37 -16.12
C ASN A 213 -20.27 15.31 -15.33
N TYR A 214 -19.76 14.31 -16.05
CA TYR A 214 -18.87 13.27 -15.52
C TYR A 214 -17.62 13.86 -14.86
N ASP A 215 -16.99 14.86 -15.47
CA ASP A 215 -15.72 15.40 -14.97
C ASP A 215 -15.92 16.10 -13.60
N ASN A 216 -17.04 16.81 -13.41
CA ASN A 216 -17.42 17.39 -12.11
C ASN A 216 -17.74 16.31 -11.08
N PHE A 217 -18.44 15.24 -11.48
CA PHE A 217 -18.72 14.11 -10.60
C PHE A 217 -17.41 13.47 -10.11
N MET A 218 -16.48 13.19 -11.02
CA MET A 218 -15.19 12.59 -10.70
C MET A 218 -14.32 13.50 -9.84
N LYS A 219 -14.33 14.80 -10.11
CA LYS A 219 -13.70 15.80 -9.26
C LYS A 219 -14.26 15.74 -7.84
N LYS A 220 -15.59 15.71 -7.67
CA LYS A 220 -16.22 15.62 -6.35
C LYS A 220 -15.80 14.35 -5.59
N VAL A 221 -15.86 13.19 -6.24
CA VAL A 221 -15.45 11.90 -5.63
C VAL A 221 -13.98 11.94 -5.22
N ARG A 222 -13.12 12.55 -6.03
CA ARG A 222 -11.70 12.71 -5.68
C ARG A 222 -11.50 13.65 -4.50
N ASP A 223 -12.13 14.82 -4.53
CA ASP A 223 -11.97 15.83 -3.49
C ASP A 223 -12.49 15.30 -2.13
N GLU A 224 -13.51 14.45 -2.14
CA GLU A 224 -14.01 13.71 -0.97
C GLU A 224 -12.97 12.70 -0.45
N LYS A 225 -12.44 11.83 -1.32
CA LYS A 225 -11.37 10.87 -0.95
C LYS A 225 -10.11 11.55 -0.40
N VAL A 226 -9.71 12.67 -1.00
CA VAL A 226 -8.57 13.46 -0.53
C VAL A 226 -8.83 13.98 0.88
N ARG A 227 -10.02 14.54 1.14
CA ARG A 227 -10.39 15.04 2.46
C ARG A 227 -10.41 13.93 3.51
N GLU A 228 -11.03 12.80 3.20
CA GLU A 228 -11.05 11.64 4.12
C GLU A 228 -9.63 11.18 4.49
N PHE A 229 -8.72 11.16 3.51
CA PHE A 229 -7.33 10.82 3.75
C PHE A 229 -6.60 11.89 4.58
N GLU A 230 -6.80 13.17 4.30
CA GLU A 230 -6.21 14.28 5.08
C GLU A 230 -6.66 14.21 6.55
N ASP A 231 -7.94 13.96 6.79
CA ASP A 231 -8.49 13.79 8.14
C ASP A 231 -7.86 12.58 8.85
N ALA A 232 -7.78 11.43 8.17
CA ALA A 232 -7.11 10.25 8.71
C ALA A 232 -5.62 10.47 8.94
N GLN A 233 -4.96 11.23 8.07
CA GLN A 233 -3.54 11.55 8.12
C GLN A 233 -3.19 12.33 9.39
N ILE A 234 -4.03 13.29 9.81
CA ILE A 234 -3.86 14.03 11.06
C ILE A 234 -3.78 13.05 12.24
N VAL A 235 -4.76 12.15 12.35
CA VAL A 235 -4.83 11.16 13.44
C VAL A 235 -3.64 10.21 13.42
N MET A 236 -3.25 9.72 12.24
CA MET A 236 -2.09 8.83 12.08
C MET A 236 -0.78 9.52 12.45
N ASN A 237 -0.60 10.78 12.06
CA ASN A 237 0.60 11.56 12.39
C ASN A 237 0.72 11.76 13.91
N GLU A 238 -0.38 12.08 14.59
CA GLU A 238 -0.40 12.18 16.05
C GLU A 238 -0.01 10.85 16.73
N GLN A 239 -0.52 9.73 16.23
CA GLN A 239 -0.17 8.42 16.75
C GLN A 239 1.31 8.11 16.53
N LEU A 240 1.87 8.40 15.35
CA LEU A 240 3.29 8.21 15.06
C LEU A 240 4.18 9.05 15.98
N LEU A 241 3.79 10.29 16.30
CA LEU A 241 4.51 11.14 17.25
C LEU A 241 4.49 10.55 18.66
N LYS A 242 3.33 10.06 19.12
CA LYS A 242 3.20 9.36 20.40
C LYS A 242 4.06 8.10 20.45
N GLU A 243 4.06 7.29 19.40
CA GLU A 243 4.90 6.09 19.29
C GLU A 243 6.39 6.42 19.30
N LYS A 244 6.83 7.46 18.58
CA LYS A 244 8.23 7.92 18.59
C LYS A 244 8.65 8.40 19.98
N ALA A 245 7.82 9.21 20.64
CA ALA A 245 8.08 9.68 21.99
C ALA A 245 8.21 8.51 22.99
N MET A 246 7.33 7.52 22.91
CA MET A 246 7.41 6.30 23.72
C MET A 246 8.65 5.46 23.41
N SER A 247 8.97 5.25 22.12
CA SER A 247 10.15 4.48 21.70
C SER A 247 11.45 5.12 22.21
N ASN A 248 11.56 6.45 22.13
CA ASN A 248 12.72 7.18 22.63
C ASN A 248 12.87 7.05 24.15
N TRP A 249 11.75 6.88 24.87
CA TRP A 249 11.78 6.67 26.32
C TRP A 249 12.12 5.23 26.72
N ILE A 250 11.69 4.24 25.93
CA ILE A 250 11.88 2.80 26.22
C ILE A 250 13.27 2.30 25.78
N THR A 251 13.84 2.84 24.69
CA THR A 251 15.12 2.38 24.12
C THR A 251 16.28 2.42 25.13
N PRO A 252 16.45 3.49 25.96
CA PRO A 252 17.46 3.53 27.01
C PRO A 252 17.26 2.44 28.08
N ILE A 253 16.01 2.15 28.44
CA ILE A 253 15.66 1.15 29.46
C ILE A 253 16.01 -0.26 28.97
N ILE A 254 15.71 -0.56 27.70
CA ILE A 254 16.07 -1.85 27.07
C ILE A 254 17.59 -1.97 26.95
N GLY A 255 18.28 -0.88 26.58
CA GLY A 255 19.74 -0.83 26.57
C GLY A 255 20.34 -1.19 27.94
N PHE A 256 19.79 -0.57 29.00
CA PHE A 256 20.19 -0.82 30.38
C PHE A 256 19.94 -2.27 30.85
N LEU A 257 18.79 -2.84 30.49
CA LEU A 257 18.47 -4.24 30.80
C LEU A 257 19.38 -5.22 30.06
N LYS A 258 19.74 -4.94 28.80
CA LYS A 258 20.69 -5.77 28.04
C LYS A 258 22.09 -5.75 28.65
N THR A 259 22.54 -4.61 29.18
CA THR A 259 23.82 -4.51 29.91
C THR A 259 23.81 -5.15 31.29
N LEU A 260 22.63 -5.38 31.89
CA LEU A 260 22.51 -6.08 33.17
C LEU A 260 22.45 -7.61 33.04
N ILE A 261 22.07 -8.10 31.85
CA ILE A 261 21.93 -9.53 31.55
C ILE A 261 23.17 -10.09 30.83
N ALA A 262 24.01 -9.22 30.27
CA ALA A 262 25.32 -9.55 29.69
C ALA A 262 26.42 -9.50 30.75
#